data_AF-A0A2A5T690-F1
#
_entry.id   AF-A0A2A5T690-F1
#
_cell.length_a   1.000
_cell.length_b   1.000
_cell.length_c   1.000
_cell.angle_alpha   90.00
_cell.angle_beta   90.00
_cell.angle_gamma   90.00
#
_symmetry.space_group_name_H-M   'P 1'
#
loop_
_entity.id
_entity.type
_entity.pdbx_description
1 polymer ?
#
loop_
_entity_poly.entity_id
_entity_poly.type
_entity_poly.pdbx_seq_one_letter_code
_entity_poly.pdbx_strand_id
1 'polypeptide(L)'
;MRSKTVKVKYHLPSKGAVAHVVIDAIGLKVYGEVEWKTRKYGKDKRHLWCKLHLTVDMFTHEVIATEVSLVSVGDNEILPTLLNPLRRKDTASQC
;
A
#
# COMPACT_ATOMS: atom_id res chain seq x y z
N MET A 1 -6.40 0.02 20.15
CA MET A 1 -5.25 0.35 19.29
C MET A 1 -5.77 1.28 18.20
N ARG A 2 -5.20 2.49 18.07
CA ARG A 2 -5.63 3.45 17.05
C ARG A 2 -4.63 3.35 15.90
N SER A 3 -5.02 2.74 14.78
CA SER A 3 -4.21 2.79 13.56
C SER A 3 -4.03 4.26 13.16
N LYS A 4 -2.80 4.63 12.81
CA LYS A 4 -2.51 5.94 12.23
C LYS A 4 -2.21 5.73 10.76
N THR A 5 -3.06 6.25 9.89
CA THR A 5 -2.80 6.26 8.46
C THR A 5 -1.66 7.23 8.19
N VAL A 6 -0.52 6.69 7.75
CA VAL A 6 0.62 7.50 7.31
C VAL A 6 0.52 7.66 5.81
N LYS A 7 0.28 8.89 5.35
CA LYS A 7 0.29 9.21 3.93
C LYS A 7 1.74 9.43 3.50
N VAL A 8 2.36 8.41 2.93
CA VAL A 8 3.66 8.55 2.28
C VAL A 8 3.42 9.08 0.87
N LYS A 9 3.84 10.31 0.60
CA LYS A 9 3.83 10.86 -0.75
C LYS A 9 5.10 10.42 -1.46
N TYR A 10 5.02 9.35 -2.22
CA TYR A 10 6.04 8.94 -3.16
C TYR A 10 5.58 9.35 -4.56
N HIS A 11 6.27 10.31 -5.18
CA HIS A 11 6.00 10.72 -6.56
C HIS A 11 7.27 10.46 -7.37
N LEU A 12 7.17 9.54 -8.33
CA LEU A 12 8.21 9.34 -9.33
C LEU A 12 7.99 10.28 -10.52
N PRO A 13 9.05 10.80 -11.15
CA PRO A 13 8.92 11.52 -12.40
C PRO A 13 8.33 10.57 -13.46
N SER A 14 7.21 10.97 -14.08
CA SER A 14 6.55 10.14 -15.10
C SER A 14 7.47 9.96 -16.31
N LYS A 15 7.92 8.73 -16.58
CA LYS A 15 8.76 8.40 -17.75
C LYS A 15 7.97 8.10 -19.03
N GLY A 16 6.64 8.23 -18.99
CA GLY A 16 5.76 7.93 -20.12
C GLY A 16 4.41 7.38 -19.66
N ALA A 17 3.67 6.77 -20.58
CA ALA A 17 2.41 6.09 -20.26
C ALA A 17 2.69 4.72 -19.62
N VAL A 18 2.08 4.46 -18.46
CA VAL A 18 2.05 3.15 -17.82
C VAL A 18 1.04 2.27 -18.57
N ALA A 19 1.53 1.28 -19.30
CA ALA A 19 0.70 0.39 -20.12
C ALA A 19 0.42 -0.96 -19.45
N HIS A 20 1.38 -1.47 -18.68
CA HIS A 20 1.28 -2.77 -18.02
C HIS A 20 1.67 -2.66 -16.56
N VAL A 21 0.75 -3.08 -15.69
CA VAL A 21 0.87 -2.96 -14.24
C VAL A 21 0.76 -4.34 -13.62
N VAL A 22 1.69 -4.64 -12.72
CA VAL A 22 1.68 -5.84 -11.90
C VAL A 22 1.21 -5.46 -10.51
N ILE A 23 0.19 -6.15 -10.00
CA ILE A 23 -0.31 -6.00 -8.63
C ILE A 23 -0.04 -7.29 -7.89
N ASP A 24 0.61 -7.18 -6.74
CA ASP A 24 0.88 -8.30 -5.85
C ASP A 24 0.52 -7.94 -4.40
N ALA A 25 0.15 -8.95 -3.61
CA ALA A 25 -0.21 -8.80 -2.22
C ALA A 25 0.65 -9.70 -1.35
N ILE A 26 1.49 -9.09 -0.50
CA ILE A 26 2.34 -9.83 0.44
C ILE A 26 1.74 -9.82 1.84
N GLY A 27 1.81 -10.96 2.53
CA GLY A 27 1.45 -11.05 3.95
C GLY A 27 2.49 -10.37 4.84
N LEU A 28 2.08 -9.37 5.61
CA LEU A 28 2.90 -8.66 6.57
C LEU A 28 2.48 -9.00 8.01
N LYS A 29 3.43 -9.41 8.84
CA LYS A 29 3.23 -9.55 10.28
C LYS A 29 3.74 -8.29 10.98
N VAL A 30 2.82 -7.49 11.52
CA VAL A 30 3.14 -6.22 12.17
C VAL A 30 3.38 -6.47 13.65
N TYR A 31 4.55 -6.03 14.11
CA TYR A 31 4.90 -6.04 15.53
C TYR A 31 4.76 -4.63 16.12
N GLY A 32 4.10 -4.51 17.27
CA GLY A 32 3.91 -3.23 17.94
C GLY A 32 5.17 -2.72 18.65
N GLU A 33 5.27 -1.41 18.90
CA GLU A 33 6.37 -0.78 19.66
C GLU A 33 6.52 -1.39 21.08
N VAL A 34 5.42 -1.85 21.66
CA VAL A 34 5.39 -2.54 22.95
C VAL A 34 5.92 -3.98 22.82
N GLU A 35 5.86 -4.62 21.65
CA GLU A 35 6.31 -6.00 21.44
C GLU A 35 7.84 -6.11 21.35
N TRP A 36 8.54 -5.14 20.75
CA TRP A 36 10.01 -5.08 20.85
C TRP A 36 10.45 -4.98 22.31
N LYS A 37 9.78 -4.12 23.08
CA LYS A 37 10.05 -3.91 24.51
C LYS A 37 9.63 -5.14 25.35
N THR A 38 8.51 -5.78 25.01
CA THR A 38 8.01 -7.02 25.63
C THR A 38 8.92 -8.21 25.35
N ARG A 39 9.54 -8.33 24.17
CA ARG A 39 10.53 -9.38 23.90
C ARG A 39 11.72 -9.31 24.87
N LYS A 40 12.02 -8.11 25.39
CA LYS A 40 13.01 -7.88 26.45
C LYS A 40 12.45 -8.05 27.88
N TYR A 41 11.16 -7.82 28.13
CA TYR A 41 10.59 -7.70 29.49
C TYR A 41 9.32 -8.54 29.78
N GLY A 42 8.93 -9.49 28.93
CA GLY A 42 8.11 -10.66 29.31
C GLY A 42 6.58 -10.47 29.43
N LYS A 43 5.93 -9.62 28.65
CA LYS A 43 4.44 -9.58 28.59
C LYS A 43 3.88 -9.59 27.18
N ASP A 44 3.50 -10.79 26.74
CA ASP A 44 2.99 -11.06 25.39
C ASP A 44 1.74 -10.21 25.06
N LYS A 45 1.74 -9.58 23.88
CA LYS A 45 0.59 -8.87 23.32
C LYS A 45 0.42 -9.26 21.85
N ARG A 46 -0.79 -9.02 21.32
CA ARG A 46 -1.30 -9.63 20.09
C ARG A 46 -0.62 -9.10 18.82
N HIS A 47 0.02 -10.01 18.10
CA HIS A 47 0.45 -9.84 16.71
C HIS A 47 -0.75 -9.61 15.77
N LEU A 48 -0.61 -8.70 14.80
CA LEU A 48 -1.58 -8.51 13.73
C LEU A 48 -0.97 -8.92 12.38
N TRP A 49 -1.70 -9.74 11.65
CA TRP A 49 -1.41 -10.00 10.24
C TRP A 49 -2.17 -9.00 9.37
N CYS A 50 -1.48 -8.43 8.39
CA CYS A 50 -1.99 -7.50 7.39
C CYS A 50 -1.54 -7.95 5.99
N LYS A 51 -2.16 -7.44 4.94
CA LYS A 51 -1.68 -7.56 3.55
C LYS A 51 -1.10 -6.22 3.11
N LEU A 52 0.08 -6.24 2.50
CA LEU A 52 0.64 -5.09 1.77
C LEU A 52 0.44 -5.34 0.29
N HIS A 53 -0.34 -4.48 -0.35
CA HIS A 53 -0.55 -4.46 -1.78
C HIS A 53 0.47 -3.55 -2.44
N LEU A 54 1.17 -4.05 -3.44
CA LEU A 54 2.17 -3.34 -4.22
C LEU A 54 1.73 -3.30 -5.68
N THR A 55 1.81 -2.12 -6.29
CA THR A 55 1.52 -1.89 -7.71
C THR A 55 2.78 -1.40 -8.38
N VAL A 56 3.25 -2.14 -9.38
CA VAL A 56 4.56 -1.92 -10.03
C VAL A 56 4.37 -1.83 -11.54
N ASP A 57 5.06 -0.89 -12.19
CA ASP A 57 5.14 -0.82 -13.65
C ASP A 57 6.04 -1.96 -14.19
N MET A 58 5.56 -2.70 -15.18
CA MET A 58 6.28 -3.86 -15.71
C MET A 58 7.60 -3.50 -16.42
N PHE A 59 7.69 -2.32 -17.03
CA PHE A 59 8.82 -1.94 -17.87
C PHE A 59 9.89 -1.18 -17.11
N THR A 60 9.49 -0.30 -16.17
CA THR A 60 10.42 0.48 -15.36
C THR A 60 10.74 -0.19 -14.02
N HIS A 61 9.97 -1.21 -13.62
CA HIS A 61 10.03 -1.84 -12.30
C HIS A 61 9.82 -0.85 -11.15
N GLU A 62 9.15 0.26 -11.42
CA GLU A 62 8.90 1.31 -10.44
C GLU A 62 7.59 1.08 -9.68
N VAL A 63 7.58 1.40 -8.39
CA VAL A 63 6.37 1.30 -7.55
C VAL A 63 5.46 2.51 -7.82
N ILE A 64 4.26 2.24 -8.31
CA ILE A 64 3.23 3.22 -8.64
C ILE A 64 2.37 3.54 -7.42
N ALA A 65 1.95 2.50 -6.68
CA ALA A 65 1.05 2.62 -5.55
C ALA A 65 1.32 1.52 -4.53
N THR A 66 1.07 1.84 -3.25
CA THR A 66 1.15 0.88 -2.15
C THR A 66 0.00 1.11 -1.19
N GLU A 67 -0.61 0.03 -0.71
CA GLU A 67 -1.72 0.12 0.25
C GLU A 67 -1.62 -1.04 1.26
N VAL A 68 -1.82 -0.75 2.55
CA VAL A 68 -1.86 -1.79 3.60
C VAL A 68 -3.29 -2.02 4.03
N SER A 69 -3.71 -3.27 4.05
CA SER A 69 -5.06 -3.69 4.45
C SER A 69 -5.01 -4.80 5.51
N LEU A 70 -6.15 -5.05 6.18
CA LEU A 70 -6.29 -6.21 7.05
C LEU A 70 -6.42 -7.48 6.23
N VAL A 71 -6.07 -8.63 6.80
CA VAL A 71 -6.15 -9.93 6.10
C VAL A 71 -7.58 -10.28 5.63
N SER A 72 -8.60 -9.77 6.32
CA SER A 72 -10.00 -9.98 5.96
C SER A 72 -10.46 -9.18 4.74
N VAL A 73 -9.67 -8.22 4.27
CA VAL A 73 -10.03 -7.36 3.13
C VAL A 73 -9.69 -8.09 1.83
N GLY A 74 -10.66 -8.14 0.92
CA GLY A 74 -10.48 -8.69 -0.42
C GLY A 74 -9.66 -7.77 -1.32
N ASP A 75 -8.90 -8.34 -2.25
CA ASP A 75 -8.01 -7.56 -3.12
C ASP A 75 -8.82 -6.65 -4.09
N ASN A 76 -10.03 -7.08 -4.44
CA ASN A 76 -11.01 -6.29 -5.21
C ASN A 76 -11.43 -4.99 -4.52
N GLU A 77 -11.43 -4.93 -3.18
CA GLU A 77 -11.78 -3.73 -2.43
C GLU A 77 -10.64 -2.69 -2.47
N ILE A 78 -9.39 -3.14 -2.61
CA ILE A 78 -8.19 -2.30 -2.62
C ILE A 78 -7.84 -1.82 -4.04
N LEU A 79 -8.22 -2.59 -5.06
CA LEU A 79 -7.92 -2.32 -6.46
C LEU A 79 -8.23 -0.87 -6.92
N PRO A 80 -9.37 -0.24 -6.58
CA PRO A 80 -9.65 1.14 -7.00
C PRO A 80 -8.64 2.15 -6.45
N THR A 81 -8.18 1.94 -5.21
CA THR A 81 -7.19 2.80 -4.55
C THR A 81 -5.84 2.70 -5.25
N LEU A 82 -5.45 1.48 -5.66
CA LEU A 82 -4.20 1.22 -6.38
C LEU A 82 -4.19 1.81 -7.80
N LEU A 83 -5.35 1.86 -8.46
CA LEU A 83 -5.48 2.39 -9.82
C LEU A 83 -5.66 3.92 -9.86
N ASN A 84 -6.03 4.55 -8.73
CA ASN A 84 -6.26 6.00 -8.68
C ASN A 84 -5.06 6.84 -9.16
N PRO A 85 -3.79 6.49 -8.84
CA PRO A 85 -2.62 7.21 -9.38
C PRO A 85 -2.47 7.14 -10.90
N LEU A 86 -3.07 6.14 -11.55
CA LEU A 86 -3.03 5.97 -13.01
C LEU A 86 -4.13 6.74 -13.73
N ARG A 87 -5.16 7.20 -13.01
CA ARG A 87 -6.23 8.00 -13.59
C ARG A 87 -5.68 9.38 -13.93
N ARG A 88 -5.69 9.73 -15.22
CA ARG A 88 -5.49 11.11 -15.65
C ARG A 88 -6.67 11.93 -15.13
N LYS A 89 -6.39 13.12 -14.60
CA LYS A 89 -7.45 14.12 -14.46
C LYS A 89 -7.74 14.61 -15.87
N ASP A 90 -8.92 14.31 -16.39
CA ASP A 90 -9.41 14.97 -17.59
C ASP A 90 -9.62 16.45 -17.24
N THR A 91 -8.60 17.28 -17.47
CA THR A 91 -8.78 18.71 -17.63
C THR A 91 -9.41 18.95 -19.00
N ALA A 92 -10.64 18.49 -19.18
CA ALA A 92 -11.47 18.83 -20.31
C ALA A 92 -12.59 19.75 -19.80
N SER A 93 -12.58 20.98 -20.33
CA SER A 93 -13.72 21.88 -20.45
C SER A 93 -14.15 22.67 -19.21
N GLN A 94 -13.36 23.68 -18.85
CA GLN A 94 -13.94 25.02 -18.69
C GLN A 94 -13.59 25.80 -19.95
N CYS A 95 -14.54 25.83 -20.88
CA CYS A 95 -14.65 26.89 -21.88
C CYS A 95 -15.70 27.88 -21.36
#